data_AF-A0A7X9FRQ0-F1
#
_entry.id   AF-A0A7X9FRQ0-F1
#
_cell.length_a   1.000
_cell.length_b   1.000
_cell.length_c   1.000
_cell.angle_alpha   90.00
_cell.angle_beta   90.00
_cell.angle_gamma   90.00
#
_symmetry.space_group_name_H-M   'P 1'
#
loop_
_entity.id
_entity.type
_entity.pdbx_description
1 polymer ?
#
loop_
_entity_poly.entity_id
_entity_poly.type
_entity_poly.pdbx_seq_one_letter_code
_entity_poly.pdbx_strand_id
1 'polypeptide(L)'
;MIKKFFIQGEALRVLLLAFFVAAYFAIADVAAISNDTLVIATDGAFIMQGNMLFGIGSSGSTGTYAYEHLLTKNREGGYDSELANSWKSNDDATEWTFDLVDAQWHDGQPFTSEDVKFTNDYIKKNKLWLASVLSMVDHVECPDSKTVVFHMKSPSPAFLDDLSHCPGIYIIPRHIFENISDPTHYVDEKWIGTGPFKLDSMVPDQYVRLTANEDYHGKKPAIKEVIIKVITNKDSQVLALKSGEFDVVNDISPAVARSLEGADNIKIFTAPATRGYELGFNLKNYPTDNQEF
;
A
#
# COMPACT_ATOMS: atom_id res chain seq x y z
N MET A 1 -58.58 58.34 19.24
CA MET A 1 -59.56 58.16 20.33
C MET A 1 -60.44 56.98 19.97
N ILE A 2 -60.33 55.84 20.71
CA ILE A 2 -61.39 54.84 20.96
C ILE A 2 -61.86 54.00 19.74
N LYS A 3 -62.06 52.66 19.73
CA LYS A 3 -61.92 51.48 20.63
C LYS A 3 -62.24 50.28 19.70
N LYS A 4 -61.40 49.23 19.68
CA LYS A 4 -61.58 47.90 20.31
C LYS A 4 -62.50 46.87 19.60
N PHE A 5 -61.91 45.67 19.38
CA PHE A 5 -62.38 44.30 19.76
C PHE A 5 -63.64 43.76 19.04
N PHE A 6 -63.85 42.46 18.76
CA PHE A 6 -63.12 41.20 18.92
C PHE A 6 -63.75 40.13 18.01
N ILE A 7 -63.02 39.02 17.91
CA ILE A 7 -63.20 37.74 17.20
C ILE A 7 -64.50 36.97 17.58
N GLN A 8 -65.09 36.22 16.63
CA GLN A 8 -65.52 34.80 16.82
C GLN A 8 -66.08 34.16 15.53
N GLY A 9 -65.69 32.90 15.24
CA GLY A 9 -66.38 32.00 14.31
C GLY A 9 -65.46 31.21 13.38
N GLU A 10 -65.20 29.95 13.74
CA GLU A 10 -64.39 28.91 13.07
C GLU A 10 -64.80 28.64 11.59
N ALA A 11 -64.02 28.08 10.67
CA ALA A 11 -63.00 27.04 10.79
C ALA A 11 -62.14 26.98 9.50
N LEU A 12 -60.81 26.86 9.63
CA LEU A 12 -60.04 25.85 8.89
C LEU A 12 -58.69 25.63 9.59
N ARG A 13 -58.58 24.48 10.24
CA ARG A 13 -57.35 23.92 10.80
C ARG A 13 -56.45 23.47 9.66
N VAL A 14 -55.18 23.91 9.63
CA VAL A 14 -53.95 23.09 9.52
C VAL A 14 -52.79 24.04 9.83
N LEU A 15 -52.19 23.90 11.03
CA LEU A 15 -51.01 24.65 11.44
C LEU A 15 -49.87 23.65 11.73
N LEU A 16 -48.75 23.85 11.05
CA LEU A 16 -47.37 23.61 11.50
C LEU A 16 -47.04 22.24 12.14
N LEU A 17 -46.52 21.33 11.31
CA LEU A 17 -45.50 20.35 11.72
C LEU A 17 -44.78 19.80 10.49
N ALA A 18 -43.92 20.63 9.89
CA ALA A 18 -42.89 20.16 8.97
C ALA A 18 -41.63 19.90 9.79
N PHE A 19 -41.44 18.64 10.21
CA PHE A 19 -40.13 18.11 10.58
C PHE A 19 -39.21 18.24 9.36
N PHE A 20 -38.49 19.35 9.24
CA PHE A 20 -37.25 19.35 8.50
C PHE A 20 -36.23 18.59 9.35
N VAL A 21 -36.14 17.28 9.15
CA VAL A 21 -34.92 16.53 9.46
C VAL A 21 -33.89 17.07 8.49
N ALA A 22 -33.21 18.16 8.89
CA ALA A 22 -31.92 18.48 8.33
C ALA A 22 -31.01 17.30 8.69
N ALA A 23 -30.85 16.39 7.74
CA ALA A 23 -29.77 15.43 7.75
C ALA A 23 -28.47 16.25 7.71
N TYR A 24 -28.00 16.60 8.90
CA TYR A 24 -26.68 17.10 9.15
C TYR A 24 -25.77 15.92 8.81
N PHE A 25 -25.38 15.79 7.54
CA PHE A 25 -24.15 15.09 7.22
C PHE A 25 -23.07 15.88 7.94
N ALA A 26 -22.68 15.38 9.11
CA ALA A 26 -21.45 15.78 9.75
C ALA A 26 -20.34 15.47 8.74
N ILE A 27 -19.96 16.48 7.97
CA ILE A 27 -18.65 16.55 7.35
C ILE A 27 -17.73 16.55 8.57
N ALA A 28 -17.20 15.37 8.88
CA ALA A 28 -16.15 15.26 9.88
C ALA A 28 -15.07 16.26 9.47
N ASP A 29 -14.71 17.15 10.41
CA ASP A 29 -13.64 18.13 10.27
C ASP A 29 -12.46 17.48 9.55
N VAL A 30 -12.26 17.85 8.28
CA VAL A 30 -10.94 17.70 7.66
C VAL A 30 -10.11 18.77 8.35
N ALA A 31 -9.53 18.37 9.48
CA ALA A 31 -8.64 19.19 10.27
C ALA A 31 -7.60 19.82 9.34
N ALA A 32 -7.34 21.11 9.56
CA ALA A 32 -6.31 21.86 8.87
C ALA A 32 -5.02 21.04 8.77
N ILE A 33 -4.50 20.89 7.55
CA ILE A 33 -3.27 20.16 7.24
C ILE A 33 -2.16 20.77 8.09
N SER A 34 -1.77 20.06 9.13
CA SER A 34 -0.54 20.37 9.86
C SER A 34 0.64 19.95 8.97
N ASN A 35 1.79 20.62 9.09
CA ASN A 35 3.03 20.21 8.40
C ASN A 35 3.46 18.76 8.70
N ASP A 36 2.78 18.07 9.62
CA ASP A 36 3.07 16.69 10.03
C ASP A 36 2.15 15.64 9.38
N THR A 37 1.14 16.03 8.59
CA THR A 37 0.19 15.09 7.93
C THR A 37 0.31 15.18 6.41
N LEU A 38 0.42 14.03 5.74
CA LEU A 38 0.36 13.92 4.28
C LEU A 38 -0.97 13.31 3.84
N VAL A 39 -1.72 14.00 3.00
CA VAL A 39 -3.00 13.55 2.47
C VAL A 39 -2.86 13.17 0.99
N ILE A 40 -3.10 11.89 0.68
CA ILE A 40 -2.95 11.31 -0.65
C ILE A 40 -4.33 10.90 -1.18
N ALA A 41 -4.62 11.25 -2.43
CA ALA A 41 -5.80 10.74 -3.12
C ALA A 41 -5.48 9.42 -3.85
N THR A 42 -6.40 8.45 -3.78
CA THR A 42 -6.39 7.23 -4.59
C THR A 42 -7.73 7.05 -5.31
N ASP A 43 -7.72 6.39 -6.46
CA ASP A 43 -8.91 6.15 -7.29
C ASP A 43 -9.62 4.81 -7.00
N GLY A 44 -9.07 3.96 -6.13
CA GLY A 44 -9.66 2.66 -5.82
C GLY A 44 -9.45 2.23 -4.38
N ALA A 45 -10.48 1.63 -3.81
CA ALA A 45 -10.42 1.00 -2.48
C ALA A 45 -9.78 -0.40 -2.52
N PHE A 46 -9.62 -0.97 -3.71
CA PHE A 46 -9.04 -2.31 -3.91
C PHE A 46 -7.61 -2.45 -3.36
N ILE A 47 -6.90 -1.32 -3.26
CA ILE A 47 -5.57 -1.27 -2.69
C ILE A 47 -5.59 -1.14 -1.16
N MET A 48 -6.75 -0.95 -0.53
CA MET A 48 -6.87 -0.76 0.93
C MET A 48 -6.84 -2.10 1.68
N GLN A 49 -5.66 -2.71 1.76
CA GLN A 49 -5.44 -3.91 2.56
C GLN A 49 -3.98 -4.04 3.01
N GLY A 50 -3.75 -4.88 4.01
CA GLY A 50 -2.41 -5.19 4.52
C GLY A 50 -1.87 -6.56 4.12
N ASN A 51 -2.71 -7.42 3.50
CA ASN A 51 -2.27 -8.76 3.15
C ASN A 51 -1.39 -8.74 1.89
N MET A 52 -0.08 -8.70 2.12
CA MET A 52 0.94 -8.67 1.05
C MET A 52 1.03 -9.98 0.24
N LEU A 53 0.34 -11.04 0.68
CA LEU A 53 0.30 -12.32 -0.02
C LEU A 53 -0.86 -12.43 -1.01
N PHE A 54 -1.76 -11.44 -1.05
CA PHE A 54 -2.94 -11.46 -1.90
C PHE A 54 -2.60 -11.27 -3.40
N GLY A 55 -3.23 -12.08 -4.27
CA GLY A 55 -2.76 -12.41 -5.63
C GLY A 55 -3.03 -11.42 -6.77
N ILE A 56 -2.98 -10.11 -6.51
CA ILE A 56 -3.33 -9.06 -7.50
C ILE A 56 -2.18 -8.10 -7.84
N GLY A 57 -0.96 -8.42 -7.41
CA GLY A 57 0.17 -7.52 -7.60
C GLY A 57 0.15 -6.41 -6.57
N SER A 58 1.20 -6.32 -5.76
CA SER A 58 1.35 -5.35 -4.68
C SER A 58 1.55 -3.90 -5.14
N SER A 59 1.47 -3.62 -6.44
CA SER A 59 1.60 -2.28 -7.00
C SER A 59 0.41 -1.40 -6.58
N GLY A 60 0.46 -0.90 -5.35
CA GLY A 60 -0.50 0.05 -4.82
C GLY A 60 -1.07 -0.32 -3.46
N SER A 61 -0.88 -1.55 -2.95
CA SER A 61 -1.43 -1.95 -1.64
C SER A 61 -1.00 -0.95 -0.56
N THR A 62 -1.94 -0.42 0.22
CA THR A 62 -1.63 0.50 1.32
C THR A 62 -0.83 -0.18 2.44
N GLY A 63 -0.79 -1.52 2.45
CA GLY A 63 0.09 -2.30 3.31
C GLY A 63 1.59 -2.09 3.05
N THR A 64 2.01 -1.59 1.88
CA THR A 64 3.44 -1.35 1.58
C THR A 64 4.09 -0.30 2.47
N TYR A 65 3.29 0.54 3.15
CA TYR A 65 3.80 1.47 4.16
C TYR A 65 4.16 0.79 5.49
N ALA A 66 3.59 -0.40 5.74
CA ALA A 66 3.76 -1.16 6.96
C ALA A 66 4.74 -2.32 6.83
N TYR A 67 4.84 -2.93 5.65
CA TYR A 67 5.68 -4.10 5.40
C TYR A 67 6.93 -3.76 4.59
N GLU A 68 8.01 -4.51 4.83
CA GLU A 68 9.30 -4.36 4.15
C GLU A 68 9.77 -5.69 3.52
N HIS A 69 10.71 -5.57 2.59
CA HIS A 69 11.49 -6.64 1.99
C HIS A 69 12.85 -6.76 2.67
N LEU A 70 13.67 -7.72 2.23
CA LEU A 70 15.10 -7.72 2.57
C LEU A 70 15.85 -6.54 1.92
N LEU A 71 15.50 -6.24 0.67
CA LEU A 71 16.11 -5.19 -0.14
C LEU A 71 15.12 -4.74 -1.22
N THR A 72 15.36 -3.55 -1.75
CA THR A 72 14.56 -2.99 -2.84
C THR A 72 15.44 -2.51 -3.98
N LYS A 73 14.87 -2.44 -5.19
CA LYS A 73 15.59 -1.98 -6.37
C LYS A 73 15.58 -0.45 -6.42
N ASN A 74 16.75 0.16 -6.54
CA ASN A 74 16.87 1.61 -6.60
C ASN A 74 16.78 2.16 -8.03
N ARG A 75 16.70 3.49 -8.16
CA ARG A 75 16.47 4.15 -9.46
C ARG A 75 17.69 4.07 -10.38
N GLU A 76 18.86 3.84 -9.80
CA GLU A 76 20.15 3.71 -10.48
C GLU A 76 20.38 2.29 -11.01
N GLY A 77 19.44 1.36 -10.75
CA GLY A 77 19.50 -0.03 -11.21
C GLY A 77 20.25 -0.98 -10.25
N GLY A 78 20.70 -0.48 -9.11
CA GLY A 78 21.23 -1.26 -8.00
C GLY A 78 20.16 -1.59 -6.97
N TYR A 79 20.59 -1.83 -5.72
CA TYR A 79 19.70 -2.19 -4.63
C TYR A 79 19.96 -1.34 -3.39
N ASP A 80 18.89 -0.95 -2.72
CA ASP A 80 18.92 -0.28 -1.42
C ASP A 80 18.52 -1.29 -0.32
N SER A 81 19.13 -1.14 0.85
CA SER A 81 18.83 -1.95 2.04
C SER A 81 17.45 -1.63 2.61
N GLU A 82 16.70 -2.69 2.98
CA GLU A 82 15.54 -2.61 3.86
C GLU A 82 15.83 -3.46 5.11
N LEU A 83 15.31 -4.69 5.20
CA LEU A 83 15.58 -5.58 6.34
C LEU A 83 16.96 -6.25 6.32
N ALA A 84 17.75 -6.08 5.26
CA ALA A 84 19.13 -6.56 5.16
C ALA A 84 20.13 -5.41 4.92
N ASN A 85 21.13 -5.31 5.80
CA ASN A 85 22.24 -4.36 5.70
C ASN A 85 23.21 -4.70 4.56
N SER A 86 23.44 -6.00 4.35
CA SER A 86 24.36 -6.50 3.33
C SER A 86 23.94 -7.86 2.84
N TRP A 87 24.41 -8.21 1.65
CA TRP A 87 24.25 -9.52 1.05
C TRP A 87 25.45 -9.87 0.21
N LYS A 88 25.72 -11.17 0.09
CA LYS A 88 26.78 -11.70 -0.76
C LYS A 88 26.40 -13.09 -1.28
N SER A 89 26.81 -13.39 -2.51
CA SER A 89 26.79 -14.75 -3.01
C SER A 89 28.13 -15.45 -2.74
N ASN A 90 28.14 -16.77 -2.78
CA ASN A 90 29.37 -17.51 -3.08
C ASN A 90 29.76 -17.35 -4.56
N ASP A 91 30.93 -17.88 -4.94
CA ASP A 91 31.51 -17.71 -6.29
C ASP A 91 30.60 -18.26 -7.41
N ASP A 92 29.84 -19.32 -7.13
CA ASP A 92 28.97 -20.00 -8.09
C ASP A 92 27.51 -19.50 -8.07
N ALA A 93 27.18 -18.52 -7.22
CA ALA A 93 25.83 -18.02 -6.98
C ALA A 93 24.81 -19.11 -6.60
N THR A 94 25.26 -20.14 -5.88
CA THR A 94 24.42 -21.22 -5.34
C THR A 94 24.04 -20.99 -3.88
N GLU A 95 24.71 -20.06 -3.20
CA GLU A 95 24.41 -19.65 -1.83
C GLU A 95 24.38 -18.13 -1.74
N TRP A 96 23.37 -17.58 -1.07
CA TRP A 96 23.23 -16.15 -0.81
C TRP A 96 23.08 -15.88 0.68
N THR A 97 24.04 -15.19 1.28
CA THR A 97 24.02 -14.79 2.70
C THR A 97 23.55 -13.35 2.83
N PHE A 98 22.60 -13.10 3.74
CA PHE A 98 22.08 -11.78 4.09
C PHE A 98 22.35 -11.50 5.57
N ASP A 99 22.87 -10.30 5.85
CA ASP A 99 23.03 -9.78 7.21
C ASP A 99 21.87 -8.85 7.51
N LEU A 100 21.05 -9.21 8.49
CA LEU A 100 19.81 -8.52 8.82
C LEU A 100 20.02 -7.30 9.72
N VAL A 101 19.10 -6.35 9.62
CA VAL A 101 19.03 -5.19 10.51
C VAL A 101 18.55 -5.57 11.92
N ASP A 102 18.73 -4.65 12.87
CA ASP A 102 18.03 -4.72 14.14
C ASP A 102 16.69 -3.99 14.07
N ALA A 103 15.62 -4.74 13.81
CA ALA A 103 14.27 -4.23 13.69
C ALA A 103 13.31 -4.94 14.65
N GLN A 104 12.15 -4.30 14.84
CA GLN A 104 11.03 -4.83 15.59
C GLN A 104 9.77 -4.75 14.74
N TRP A 105 8.90 -5.73 14.92
CA TRP A 105 7.54 -5.67 14.44
C TRP A 105 6.78 -4.56 15.16
N HIS A 106 5.71 -4.05 14.55
CA HIS A 106 4.88 -2.97 15.12
C HIS A 106 4.25 -3.31 16.48
N ASP A 107 4.17 -4.59 16.84
CA ASP A 107 3.70 -5.09 18.14
C ASP A 107 4.81 -5.27 19.18
N GLY A 108 6.04 -4.88 18.87
CA GLY A 108 7.21 -4.91 19.74
C GLY A 108 7.97 -6.24 19.74
N GLN A 109 7.51 -7.25 18.99
CA GLN A 109 8.28 -8.49 18.85
C GLN A 109 9.55 -8.25 18.00
N PRO A 110 10.68 -8.91 18.31
CA PRO A 110 11.88 -8.75 17.51
C PRO A 110 11.72 -9.39 16.13
N PHE A 111 12.23 -8.71 15.10
CA PHE A 111 12.40 -9.29 13.77
C PHE A 111 13.67 -10.16 13.72
N THR A 112 13.55 -11.36 13.15
CA THR A 112 14.64 -12.34 13.09
C THR A 112 14.72 -13.08 11.76
N SER A 113 15.84 -13.76 11.52
CA SER A 113 16.05 -14.68 10.39
C SER A 113 14.96 -15.75 10.25
N GLU A 114 14.36 -16.20 11.36
CA GLU A 114 13.26 -17.16 11.36
C GLU A 114 12.00 -16.63 10.68
N ASP A 115 11.74 -15.31 10.72
CA ASP A 115 10.61 -14.71 10.01
C ASP A 115 10.83 -14.74 8.49
N VAL A 116 12.09 -14.56 8.04
CA VAL A 116 12.48 -14.65 6.63
C VAL A 116 12.32 -16.07 6.12
N LYS A 117 12.85 -17.05 6.88
CA LYS A 117 12.70 -18.47 6.57
C LYS A 117 11.22 -18.87 6.53
N PHE A 118 10.46 -18.46 7.54
CA PHE A 118 9.03 -18.72 7.60
C PHE A 118 8.31 -18.15 6.38
N THR A 119 8.58 -16.90 6.01
CA THR A 119 7.98 -16.26 4.83
C THR A 119 8.20 -17.09 3.57
N ASN A 120 9.45 -17.52 3.31
CA ASN A 120 9.78 -18.36 2.17
C ASN A 120 9.01 -19.70 2.19
N ASP A 121 9.08 -20.40 3.31
CA ASP A 121 8.49 -21.73 3.45
C ASP A 121 6.96 -21.65 3.38
N TYR A 122 6.36 -20.60 3.94
CA TYR A 122 4.92 -20.35 3.93
C TYR A 122 4.39 -20.05 2.52
N ILE A 123 5.08 -19.20 1.75
CA ILE A 123 4.72 -18.91 0.35
C ILE A 123 4.77 -20.20 -0.49
N LYS A 124 5.85 -20.97 -0.38
CA LYS A 124 6.04 -22.22 -1.14
C LYS A 124 5.01 -23.29 -0.75
N LYS A 125 4.79 -23.50 0.55
CA LYS A 125 3.86 -24.51 1.09
C LYS A 125 2.43 -24.26 0.63
N ASN A 126 1.98 -23.00 0.69
CA ASN A 126 0.62 -22.62 0.31
C ASN A 126 0.46 -22.38 -1.20
N LYS A 127 1.51 -22.58 -2.01
CA LYS A 127 1.52 -22.39 -3.47
C LYS A 127 0.97 -21.03 -3.89
N LEU A 128 1.37 -20.00 -3.15
CA LEU A 128 0.94 -18.64 -3.43
C LEU A 128 1.51 -18.17 -4.77
N TRP A 129 0.93 -17.12 -5.33
CA TRP A 129 1.33 -16.60 -6.64
C TRP A 129 2.81 -16.16 -6.71
N LEU A 130 3.42 -15.83 -5.56
CA LEU A 130 4.85 -15.53 -5.40
C LEU A 130 5.76 -16.76 -5.36
N ALA A 131 5.21 -17.99 -5.28
CA ALA A 131 6.01 -19.20 -5.13
C ALA A 131 6.92 -19.48 -6.35
N SER A 132 6.57 -18.96 -7.52
CA SER A 132 7.42 -19.03 -8.72
C SER A 132 8.71 -18.24 -8.56
N VAL A 133 8.66 -17.06 -7.91
CA VAL A 133 9.83 -16.21 -7.61
C VAL A 133 10.81 -16.96 -6.71
N LEU A 134 10.28 -17.69 -5.72
CA LEU A 134 11.08 -18.47 -4.76
C LEU A 134 11.37 -19.91 -5.23
N SER A 135 11.07 -20.25 -6.48
CA SER A 135 11.14 -21.63 -6.97
C SER A 135 12.57 -22.18 -7.03
N MET A 136 13.56 -21.30 -7.23
CA MET A 136 14.99 -21.62 -7.27
C MET A 136 15.60 -21.83 -5.90
N VAL A 137 14.96 -21.32 -4.83
CA VAL A 137 15.38 -21.58 -3.45
C VAL A 137 15.11 -23.05 -3.13
N ASP A 138 16.16 -23.79 -2.79
CA ASP A 138 16.05 -25.13 -2.26
C ASP A 138 15.53 -25.05 -0.81
N HIS A 139 16.35 -24.49 0.07
CA HIS A 139 16.03 -24.26 1.47
C HIS A 139 16.68 -22.98 2.01
N VAL A 140 16.20 -22.53 3.18
CA VAL A 140 16.72 -21.38 3.92
C VAL A 140 17.25 -21.84 5.26
N GLU A 141 18.48 -21.46 5.56
CA GLU A 141 19.19 -21.70 6.81
C GLU A 141 19.30 -20.40 7.61
N CYS A 142 19.18 -20.52 8.94
CA CYS A 142 19.27 -19.42 9.88
C CYS A 142 20.36 -19.75 10.92
N PRO A 143 21.65 -19.50 10.62
CA PRO A 143 22.75 -19.82 11.53
C PRO A 143 22.62 -19.11 12.88
N ASP A 144 22.06 -17.90 12.88
CA ASP A 144 21.69 -17.11 14.05
C ASP A 144 20.50 -16.20 13.71
N SER A 145 20.08 -15.35 14.66
CA SER A 145 18.89 -14.49 14.52
C SER A 145 19.04 -13.35 13.52
N LYS A 146 20.27 -13.02 13.08
CA LYS A 146 20.59 -11.89 12.21
C LYS A 146 21.28 -12.30 10.91
N THR A 147 21.46 -13.58 10.67
CA THR A 147 21.99 -14.10 9.40
C THR A 147 20.99 -15.06 8.75
N VAL A 148 20.73 -14.85 7.46
CA VAL A 148 19.93 -15.76 6.63
C VAL A 148 20.79 -16.23 5.48
N VAL A 149 20.82 -17.54 5.24
CA VAL A 149 21.49 -18.14 4.08
C VAL A 149 20.44 -18.85 3.22
N PHE A 150 20.27 -18.36 2.00
CA PHE A 150 19.46 -19.03 1.00
C PHE A 150 20.33 -19.98 0.18
N HIS A 151 19.95 -21.26 0.15
CA HIS A 151 20.58 -22.29 -0.66
C HIS A 151 19.78 -22.50 -1.95
N MET A 152 20.43 -22.43 -3.11
CA MET A 152 19.79 -22.50 -4.42
C MET A 152 19.86 -23.92 -5.01
N LYS A 153 18.88 -24.28 -5.84
CA LYS A 153 18.87 -25.56 -6.58
C LYS A 153 19.89 -25.62 -7.72
N SER A 154 20.27 -24.46 -8.24
CA SER A 154 21.29 -24.28 -9.28
C SER A 154 21.83 -22.85 -9.20
N PRO A 155 22.93 -22.51 -9.90
CA PRO A 155 23.43 -21.14 -9.97
C PRO A 155 22.31 -20.13 -10.30
N SER A 156 22.12 -19.13 -9.43
CA SER A 156 21.09 -18.11 -9.55
C SER A 156 21.67 -16.71 -9.32
N PRO A 157 22.39 -16.15 -10.32
CA PRO A 157 23.02 -14.83 -10.20
C PRO A 157 21.99 -13.69 -10.18
N ALA A 158 20.77 -13.93 -10.65
CA ALA A 158 19.69 -12.95 -10.70
C ALA A 158 18.83 -12.93 -9.42
N PHE A 159 19.21 -13.66 -8.36
CA PHE A 159 18.35 -13.84 -7.19
C PHE A 159 17.96 -12.53 -6.48
N LEU A 160 18.84 -11.52 -6.47
CA LEU A 160 18.50 -10.19 -5.92
C LEU A 160 17.43 -9.47 -6.73
N ASP A 161 17.44 -9.64 -8.07
CA ASP A 161 16.37 -9.13 -8.92
C ASP A 161 15.06 -9.87 -8.65
N ASP A 162 15.10 -11.19 -8.47
CA ASP A 162 13.89 -11.97 -8.15
C ASP A 162 13.25 -11.50 -6.84
N LEU A 163 14.06 -11.24 -5.79
CA LEU A 163 13.55 -10.77 -4.49
C LEU A 163 12.99 -9.35 -4.51
N SER A 164 13.53 -8.47 -5.37
CA SER A 164 13.20 -7.03 -5.41
C SER A 164 12.29 -6.62 -6.56
N HIS A 165 12.07 -7.50 -7.55
CA HIS A 165 11.21 -7.20 -8.69
C HIS A 165 9.76 -7.06 -8.24
N CYS A 166 9.13 -5.93 -8.59
CA CYS A 166 7.74 -5.62 -8.25
C CYS A 166 6.82 -6.82 -8.54
N PRO A 167 6.19 -7.42 -7.52
CA PRO A 167 5.87 -6.86 -6.19
C PRO A 167 6.96 -6.82 -5.11
N GLY A 168 8.05 -7.59 -5.26
CA GLY A 168 8.98 -7.97 -4.21
C GLY A 168 8.45 -9.07 -3.28
N ILE A 169 9.32 -9.66 -2.45
CA ILE A 169 8.95 -10.57 -1.35
C ILE A 169 8.91 -9.83 -0.01
N TYR A 170 7.70 -9.43 0.41
CA TYR A 170 7.50 -8.83 1.74
C TYR A 170 7.66 -9.89 2.83
N ILE A 171 8.35 -9.53 3.91
CA ILE A 171 8.54 -10.40 5.06
C ILE A 171 7.30 -10.31 5.97
N ILE A 172 6.78 -11.47 6.35
CA ILE A 172 5.58 -11.58 7.19
C ILE A 172 5.93 -12.06 8.60
N PRO A 173 5.22 -11.57 9.64
CA PRO A 173 5.46 -11.97 11.02
C PRO A 173 5.04 -13.42 11.26
N ARG A 174 6.01 -14.29 11.58
CA ARG A 174 5.74 -15.72 11.80
C ARG A 174 4.69 -15.93 12.88
N HIS A 175 4.79 -15.20 13.99
CA HIS A 175 3.90 -15.34 15.16
C HIS A 175 2.43 -15.02 14.88
N ILE A 176 2.12 -14.35 13.76
CA ILE A 176 0.75 -14.08 13.32
C ILE A 176 0.34 -15.09 12.25
N PHE A 177 1.18 -15.27 11.23
CA PHE A 177 0.81 -16.04 10.04
C PHE A 177 0.89 -17.56 10.21
N GLU A 178 1.62 -18.07 11.19
CA GLU A 178 1.76 -19.52 11.40
C GLU A 178 0.43 -20.23 11.68
N ASN A 179 -0.55 -19.51 12.24
CA ASN A 179 -1.87 -20.03 12.59
C ASN A 179 -2.94 -19.77 11.51
N ILE A 180 -2.56 -19.18 10.38
CA ILE A 180 -3.47 -18.84 9.29
C ILE A 180 -3.51 -19.99 8.27
N SER A 181 -4.67 -20.62 8.13
CA SER A 181 -4.87 -21.77 7.24
C SER A 181 -5.17 -21.39 5.79
N ASP A 182 -5.78 -20.23 5.56
CA ASP A 182 -6.10 -19.71 4.21
C ASP A 182 -5.52 -18.30 4.06
N PRO A 183 -4.23 -18.19 3.66
CA PRO A 183 -3.59 -16.90 3.49
C PRO A 183 -4.18 -16.04 2.37
N THR A 184 -4.84 -16.65 1.37
CA THR A 184 -5.40 -15.90 0.23
C THR A 184 -6.70 -15.18 0.56
N HIS A 185 -7.39 -15.58 1.63
CA HIS A 185 -8.60 -14.91 2.11
C HIS A 185 -8.41 -14.29 3.49
N TYR A 186 -7.19 -14.33 4.03
CA TYR A 186 -6.88 -13.70 5.29
C TYR A 186 -7.00 -12.17 5.17
N VAL A 187 -7.78 -11.59 6.08
CA VAL A 187 -7.88 -10.14 6.24
C VAL A 187 -6.95 -9.76 7.37
N ASP A 188 -5.87 -9.08 7.01
CA ASP A 188 -4.98 -8.45 7.98
C ASP A 188 -5.59 -7.12 8.42
N GLU A 189 -6.15 -7.10 9.63
CA GLU A 189 -6.78 -5.90 10.20
C GLU A 189 -5.80 -4.98 10.94
N LYS A 190 -4.57 -5.43 11.21
CA LYS A 190 -3.62 -4.70 12.08
C LYS A 190 -2.38 -4.21 11.35
N TRP A 191 -1.98 -4.86 10.25
CA TRP A 191 -0.83 -4.52 9.44
C TRP A 191 0.44 -4.45 10.29
N ILE A 192 0.67 -5.55 11.03
CA ILE A 192 1.85 -5.70 11.86
C ILE A 192 3.02 -6.03 10.96
N GLY A 193 3.74 -4.99 10.54
CA GLY A 193 4.98 -5.09 9.78
C GLY A 193 6.16 -4.51 10.56
N THR A 194 7.25 -4.20 9.87
CA THR A 194 8.46 -3.57 10.42
C THR A 194 8.67 -2.14 9.89
N GLY A 195 7.80 -1.71 8.99
CA GLY A 195 7.96 -0.53 8.15
C GLY A 195 7.84 0.81 8.88
N PRO A 196 7.97 1.90 8.11
CA PRO A 196 7.99 3.26 8.66
C PRO A 196 6.64 3.75 9.17
N PHE A 197 5.52 3.12 8.78
CA PHE A 197 4.19 3.52 9.23
C PHE A 197 3.34 2.33 9.70
N LYS A 198 2.49 2.59 10.69
CA LYS A 198 1.56 1.63 11.29
C LYS A 198 0.14 1.98 10.89
N LEU A 199 -0.70 0.96 10.71
CA LEU A 199 -2.13 1.19 10.56
C LEU A 199 -2.69 1.77 11.85
N ASP A 200 -3.35 2.92 11.75
CA ASP A 200 -4.13 3.50 12.84
C ASP A 200 -5.62 3.15 12.67
N SER A 201 -6.17 3.45 11.49
CA SER A 201 -7.57 3.19 11.19
C SER A 201 -7.82 3.04 9.70
N MET A 202 -8.83 2.25 9.36
CA MET A 202 -9.28 2.07 7.99
C MET A 202 -10.81 2.07 7.94
N VAL A 203 -11.37 2.88 7.07
CA VAL A 203 -12.79 2.84 6.72
C VAL A 203 -12.88 2.44 5.25
N PRO A 204 -13.35 1.21 4.95
CA PRO A 204 -13.46 0.72 3.58
C PRO A 204 -14.14 1.72 2.64
N ASP A 205 -13.62 1.82 1.42
CA ASP A 205 -14.07 2.76 0.38
C ASP A 205 -13.97 4.26 0.73
N GLN A 206 -13.38 4.61 1.87
CA GLN A 206 -13.25 6.01 2.31
C GLN A 206 -11.80 6.40 2.55
N TYR A 207 -11.13 5.79 3.53
CA TYR A 207 -9.75 6.15 3.84
C TYR A 207 -8.96 5.07 4.60
N VAL A 208 -7.64 5.14 4.47
CA VAL A 208 -6.64 4.52 5.36
C VAL A 208 -5.89 5.64 6.07
N ARG A 209 -5.77 5.54 7.39
CA ARG A 209 -4.94 6.42 8.22
C ARG A 209 -3.78 5.62 8.78
N LEU A 210 -2.59 6.14 8.58
CA LEU A 210 -1.33 5.55 9.00
C LEU A 210 -0.60 6.53 9.92
N THR A 211 0.03 6.02 10.98
CA THR A 211 0.86 6.81 11.90
C THR A 211 2.30 6.40 11.80
N ALA A 212 3.23 7.35 11.97
CA ALA A 212 4.65 7.08 11.90
C ALA A 212 5.08 6.07 12.99
N ASN A 213 5.94 5.14 12.61
CA ASN A 213 6.60 4.23 13.52
C ASN A 213 7.80 4.93 14.17
N GLU A 214 7.64 5.40 15.41
CA GLU A 214 8.71 6.08 16.15
C GLU A 214 9.91 5.17 16.45
N ASP A 215 9.71 3.85 16.45
CA ASP A 215 10.72 2.82 16.71
C ASP A 215 11.26 2.20 15.40
N TYR A 216 11.00 2.83 14.25
CA TYR A 216 11.49 2.36 12.96
C TYR A 216 13.02 2.27 12.95
N HIS A 217 13.53 1.12 12.49
CA HIS A 217 14.97 0.81 12.45
C HIS A 217 15.76 1.69 11.48
N GLY A 218 15.10 2.14 10.40
CA GLY A 218 15.68 3.00 9.39
C GLY A 218 15.56 4.49 9.72
N LYS A 219 15.57 5.32 8.67
CA LYS A 219 15.36 6.76 8.82
C LYS A 219 13.91 7.03 9.21
N LYS A 220 13.71 7.59 10.40
CA LYS A 220 12.37 7.96 10.89
C LYS A 220 11.63 8.86 9.90
N PRO A 221 10.33 8.63 9.66
CA PRO A 221 9.52 9.52 8.83
C PRO A 221 9.58 10.96 9.33
N ALA A 222 9.67 11.90 8.39
CA ALA A 222 9.61 13.33 8.71
C ALA A 222 8.18 13.80 9.02
N ILE A 223 7.19 13.07 8.52
CA ILE A 223 5.76 13.29 8.76
C ILE A 223 5.27 12.30 9.81
N LYS A 224 4.27 12.68 10.59
CA LYS A 224 3.69 11.84 11.64
C LYS A 224 2.50 11.02 11.17
N GLU A 225 1.82 11.47 10.13
CA GLU A 225 0.58 10.83 9.67
C GLU A 225 0.51 10.82 8.13
N VAL A 226 -0.01 9.72 7.59
CA VAL A 226 -0.40 9.61 6.17
C VAL A 226 -1.88 9.23 6.13
N ILE A 227 -2.67 10.02 5.40
CA ILE A 227 -4.09 9.75 5.15
C ILE A 227 -4.26 9.50 3.66
N ILE A 228 -4.64 8.29 3.31
CA ILE A 228 -4.95 7.90 1.93
C ILE A 228 -6.47 7.90 1.80
N LYS A 229 -7.04 8.84 1.04
CA LYS A 229 -8.50 8.91 0.82
C LYS A 229 -8.88 8.42 -0.57
N VAL A 230 -10.01 7.72 -0.66
CA VAL A 230 -10.56 7.22 -1.91
C VAL A 230 -11.45 8.27 -2.55
N ILE A 231 -11.10 8.69 -3.76
CA ILE A 231 -11.93 9.51 -4.64
C ILE A 231 -11.83 8.94 -6.04
N THR A 232 -12.87 8.29 -6.53
CA THR A 232 -12.83 7.59 -7.83
C THR A 232 -12.75 8.54 -9.04
N ASN A 233 -13.23 9.78 -8.90
CA ASN A 233 -13.22 10.77 -9.98
C ASN A 233 -11.94 11.63 -9.96
N LYS A 234 -11.12 11.51 -11.01
CA LYS A 234 -9.84 12.24 -11.13
C LYS A 234 -9.99 13.77 -11.19
N ASP A 235 -11.03 14.31 -11.82
CA ASP A 235 -11.24 15.77 -11.84
C ASP A 235 -11.50 16.33 -10.43
N SER A 236 -12.21 15.56 -9.61
CA SER A 236 -12.45 15.88 -8.20
C SER A 236 -11.16 15.82 -7.39
N GLN A 237 -10.29 14.82 -7.62
CA GLN A 237 -8.95 14.77 -7.00
C GLN A 237 -8.13 16.02 -7.35
N VAL A 238 -8.12 16.43 -8.62
CA VAL A 238 -7.36 17.60 -9.08
C VAL A 238 -7.93 18.90 -8.51
N LEU A 239 -9.24 19.03 -8.40
CA LEU A 239 -9.86 20.19 -7.75
C LEU A 239 -9.49 20.27 -6.28
N ALA A 240 -9.52 19.14 -5.57
CA ALA A 240 -9.15 19.04 -4.17
C ALA A 240 -7.65 19.26 -3.94
N LEU A 241 -6.78 18.88 -4.89
CA LEU A 241 -5.36 19.27 -4.90
C LEU A 241 -5.20 20.79 -5.03
N LYS A 242 -5.96 21.43 -5.95
CA LYS A 242 -5.92 22.89 -6.13
C LYS A 242 -6.40 23.66 -4.90
N SER A 243 -7.40 23.14 -4.17
CA SER A 243 -7.87 23.74 -2.93
C SER A 243 -6.97 23.45 -1.73
N GLY A 244 -5.94 22.60 -1.89
CA GLY A 244 -5.05 22.19 -0.82
C GLY A 244 -5.70 21.22 0.17
N GLU A 245 -6.71 20.45 -0.24
CA GLU A 245 -7.26 19.35 0.57
C GLU A 245 -6.40 18.08 0.44
N PHE A 246 -5.76 17.89 -0.72
CA PHE A 246 -4.75 16.84 -0.95
C PHE A 246 -3.39 17.45 -1.20
N ASP A 247 -2.36 16.73 -0.77
CA ASP A 247 -0.96 17.05 -1.03
C ASP A 247 -0.45 16.28 -2.27
N VAL A 248 -1.00 15.09 -2.53
CA VAL A 248 -0.56 14.21 -3.62
C VAL A 248 -1.74 13.62 -4.37
N VAL A 249 -1.67 13.73 -5.69
CA VAL A 249 -2.53 13.04 -6.65
C VAL A 249 -1.64 12.34 -7.67
N ASN A 250 -1.90 11.06 -7.94
CA ASN A 250 -1.16 10.24 -8.89
C ASN A 250 -1.98 9.91 -10.15
N ASP A 251 -1.31 9.35 -11.15
CA ASP A 251 -1.92 8.82 -12.38
C ASP A 251 -2.86 9.82 -13.10
N ILE A 252 -2.43 11.08 -13.15
CA ILE A 252 -3.13 12.11 -13.93
C ILE A 252 -2.74 12.04 -15.41
N SER A 253 -3.67 12.38 -16.29
CA SER A 253 -3.38 12.42 -17.72
C SER A 253 -2.35 13.52 -18.05
N PRO A 254 -1.54 13.37 -19.11
CA PRO A 254 -0.63 14.42 -19.55
C PRO A 254 -1.32 15.76 -19.84
N ALA A 255 -2.59 15.74 -20.27
CA ALA A 255 -3.37 16.95 -20.50
C ALA A 255 -3.71 17.68 -19.19
N VAL A 256 -4.13 16.92 -18.17
CA VAL A 256 -4.39 17.46 -16.82
C VAL A 256 -3.09 17.99 -16.21
N ALA A 257 -1.98 17.25 -16.30
CA ALA A 257 -0.68 17.70 -15.84
C ALA A 257 -0.30 19.06 -16.47
N ARG A 258 -0.41 19.20 -17.79
CA ARG A 258 -0.15 20.49 -18.48
C ARG A 258 -1.05 21.62 -17.98
N SER A 259 -2.30 21.33 -17.61
CA SER A 259 -3.21 22.35 -17.07
C SER A 259 -2.84 22.85 -15.67
N LEU A 260 -1.94 22.17 -14.98
CA LEU A 260 -1.43 22.51 -13.65
C LEU A 260 -0.05 23.19 -13.72
N GLU A 261 0.56 23.27 -14.89
CA GLU A 261 1.85 23.94 -15.07
C GLU A 261 1.74 25.43 -14.71
N GLY A 262 2.63 25.90 -13.82
CA GLY A 262 2.65 27.29 -13.36
C GLY A 262 1.68 27.61 -12.23
N ALA A 263 0.97 26.64 -11.66
CA ALA A 263 0.22 26.85 -10.41
C ALA A 263 1.20 27.05 -9.23
N ASP A 264 0.98 28.10 -8.43
CA ASP A 264 1.93 28.57 -7.40
C ASP A 264 2.21 27.55 -6.28
N ASN A 265 1.33 26.56 -6.08
CA ASN A 265 1.39 25.58 -5.01
C ASN A 265 1.42 24.12 -5.48
N ILE A 266 1.54 23.86 -6.79
CA ILE A 266 1.52 22.50 -7.33
C ILE A 266 2.79 22.25 -8.11
N LYS A 267 3.50 21.18 -7.74
CA LYS A 267 4.66 20.68 -8.48
C LYS A 267 4.31 19.39 -9.21
N ILE A 268 4.63 19.35 -10.50
CA ILE A 268 4.43 18.18 -11.34
C ILE A 268 5.72 17.35 -11.30
N PHE A 269 5.58 16.06 -10.99
CA PHE A 269 6.66 15.09 -11.03
C PHE A 269 6.39 14.07 -12.14
N THR A 270 7.34 13.96 -13.06
CA THR A 270 7.31 12.97 -14.15
C THR A 270 8.50 12.04 -14.01
N ALA A 271 8.25 10.73 -14.09
CA ALA A 271 9.29 9.71 -14.07
C ALA A 271 9.06 8.70 -15.20
N PRO A 272 10.12 8.11 -15.79
CA PRO A 272 9.97 7.00 -16.71
C PRO A 272 9.21 5.85 -16.05
N ALA A 273 8.21 5.31 -16.74
CA ALA A 273 7.50 4.12 -16.28
C ALA A 273 8.28 2.86 -16.72
N THR A 274 8.35 1.87 -15.84
CA THR A 274 8.84 0.52 -16.17
C THR A 274 7.75 -0.36 -16.79
N ARG A 275 6.53 0.17 -16.93
CA ARG A 275 5.38 -0.51 -17.52
C ARG A 275 5.33 -0.27 -19.02
N GLY A 276 5.24 -1.35 -19.79
CA GLY A 276 4.82 -1.32 -21.18
C GLY A 276 3.31 -1.50 -21.29
N TYR A 277 2.67 -0.80 -22.22
CA TYR A 277 1.31 -1.10 -22.64
C TYR A 277 1.38 -1.96 -23.90
N GLU A 278 0.71 -3.11 -23.88
CA GLU A 278 0.65 -4.02 -25.02
C GLU A 278 -0.80 -4.37 -25.38
N LEU A 279 -1.03 -4.66 -26.66
CA LEU A 279 -2.24 -5.33 -27.10
C LEU A 279 -1.93 -6.83 -27.20
N GLY A 280 -2.33 -7.58 -26.19
CA GLY A 280 -2.18 -9.04 -26.18
C GLY A 280 -3.24 -9.71 -27.05
N PHE A 281 -2.81 -10.53 -28.01
CA PHE A 281 -3.70 -11.34 -28.84
C PHE A 281 -3.86 -12.74 -28.26
N ASN A 282 -5.09 -13.24 -28.19
CA ASN A 282 -5.33 -14.61 -27.77
C ASN A 282 -5.07 -15.56 -28.95
N LEU A 283 -3.82 -16.05 -29.04
CA LEU A 283 -3.36 -16.93 -30.11
C LEU A 283 -4.02 -18.33 -30.11
N LYS A 284 -4.99 -18.58 -29.22
CA LYS A 284 -5.77 -19.84 -29.17
C LYS A 284 -7.08 -19.78 -29.94
N ASN A 285 -7.49 -18.61 -30.43
CA ASN A 285 -8.78 -18.42 -31.10
C ASN A 285 -8.63 -17.65 -32.41
N TYR A 286 -9.40 -18.05 -33.42
CA TYR A 286 -9.55 -17.31 -34.67
C TYR A 286 -10.12 -15.90 -34.45
N PRO A 287 -9.61 -14.87 -35.16
CA PRO A 287 -8.60 -14.93 -36.23
C PRO A 287 -7.15 -14.81 -35.73
N THR A 288 -6.93 -14.56 -34.45
CA THR A 288 -5.61 -14.24 -33.89
C THR A 288 -4.70 -15.46 -33.68
N ASP A 289 -5.18 -16.66 -33.95
CA ASP A 289 -4.38 -17.89 -34.04
C ASP A 289 -3.69 -18.06 -35.40
N ASN A 290 -4.09 -17.29 -36.42
CA ASN A 290 -3.44 -17.25 -37.72
C ASN A 290 -2.32 -16.20 -37.73
N GLN A 291 -1.08 -16.62 -37.97
CA GLN A 291 0.08 -15.74 -38.02
C GLN A 291 0.01 -14.67 -39.15
N GLU A 292 -0.75 -14.92 -40.21
CA GLU A 292 -0.92 -13.96 -41.33
C GLU A 292 -2.02 -12.91 -41.09
N PHE A 293 -2.84 -13.06 -40.04
CA PHE A 293 -3.88 -12.10 -39.65
C PHE A 293 -3.28 -10.90 -38.89
#